data_AF-M7B3L4-F1
#
_entry.id   AF-M7B3L4-F1
#
_cell.length_a   1.000
_cell.length_b   1.000
_cell.length_c   1.000
_cell.angle_alpha   90.00
_cell.angle_beta   90.00
_cell.angle_gamma   90.00
#
_symmetry.space_group_name_H-M   'P 1'
#
loop_
_entity.id
_entity.type
_entity.pdbx_description
1 polymer ?
#
loop_
_entity_poly.entity_id
_entity_poly.type
_entity_poly.pdbx_seq_one_letter_code
_entity_poly.pdbx_strand_id
1 'polypeptide(L)'
;MPPQEAMVSPPPSTTDELTHFQDLFKRVANELKITLEEVPGTHHELTNLLQATTSSKIALLINGAFMEPAKIIWQTPATITPTSKRLDRKYFVLLTSSEFLFTHPSPNSLVVEAANQKNKHQYFQFTPSDNDNKRLDSFGRKVYSSSKLQYRVANYMALLAKYDHKNYAEVMQFIDDVSEDKRQQFKAVVSEGQLISRTALQAALDAVDAATRSTAMAIIMRHAWWFASSSFLKKIQSTVKDLPFSGDRFFTSTTNEVLHSMKDSLATLRSLGIQPPAQKRGSTDISHTNGRATMLLHQINISDNMICSNNNAINPEPKDIALHKRRRPTFLSQINLKSWLRV
;
A
#
# COMPACT_ATOMS: atom_id res chain seq x y z
N MET A 1 -39.81 -18.00 -32.42
CA MET A 1 -38.55 -17.23 -32.28
C MET A 1 -38.06 -17.42 -30.86
N PRO A 2 -36.86 -17.98 -30.62
CA PRO A 2 -36.26 -17.99 -29.30
C PRO A 2 -35.60 -16.63 -28.99
N PRO A 3 -35.38 -16.28 -27.71
CA PRO A 3 -34.79 -15.01 -27.31
C PRO A 3 -33.29 -15.00 -27.61
N GLN A 4 -32.78 -13.89 -28.18
CA GLN A 4 -31.35 -13.65 -28.35
C GLN A 4 -30.67 -13.56 -26.98
N GLU A 5 -29.83 -14.55 -26.67
CA GLU A 5 -28.85 -14.46 -25.59
C GLU A 5 -27.92 -13.29 -25.87
N ALA A 6 -27.94 -12.29 -24.97
CA ALA A 6 -26.98 -11.22 -24.94
C ALA A 6 -25.59 -11.82 -24.67
N MET A 7 -24.76 -11.91 -25.72
CA MET A 7 -23.37 -12.33 -25.60
C MET A 7 -22.63 -11.36 -24.68
N VAL A 8 -22.41 -11.78 -23.44
CA VAL A 8 -21.49 -11.12 -22.51
C VAL A 8 -20.09 -11.25 -23.12
N SER A 9 -19.48 -10.11 -23.43
CA SER A 9 -18.11 -10.05 -23.94
C SER A 9 -17.16 -10.70 -22.92
N PRO A 10 -16.20 -11.55 -23.34
CA PRO A 10 -15.23 -12.10 -22.41
C PRO A 10 -14.40 -10.99 -21.75
N PRO A 11 -13.99 -11.16 -20.47
CA PRO A 11 -13.18 -10.17 -19.78
C PRO A 11 -11.87 -9.93 -20.54
N PRO A 12 -11.35 -8.68 -20.58
CA PRO A 12 -10.09 -8.37 -21.24
C PRO A 12 -8.97 -9.26 -20.67
N SER A 13 -8.14 -9.81 -21.55
CA SER A 13 -7.07 -10.71 -21.14
C SER A 13 -5.96 -9.92 -20.43
N THR A 14 -5.54 -10.36 -19.25
CA THR A 14 -4.47 -9.72 -18.46
C THR A 14 -3.12 -9.68 -19.18
N THR A 15 -2.95 -10.53 -20.19
CA THR A 15 -1.75 -10.61 -21.03
C THR A 15 -1.60 -9.35 -21.88
N ASP A 16 -2.70 -8.79 -22.39
CA ASP A 16 -2.65 -7.63 -23.27
C ASP A 16 -2.15 -6.39 -22.51
N GLU A 17 -2.62 -6.17 -21.28
CA GLU A 17 -2.25 -4.99 -20.48
C GLU A 17 -0.75 -4.92 -20.17
N LEU A 18 -0.13 -6.07 -19.84
CA LEU A 18 1.30 -6.13 -19.55
C LEU A 18 2.14 -5.80 -20.78
N THR A 19 1.75 -6.29 -21.95
CA THR A 19 2.45 -6.00 -23.21
C THR A 19 2.35 -4.51 -23.55
N HIS A 20 1.15 -3.91 -23.45
CA HIS A 20 0.98 -2.47 -23.68
C HIS A 20 1.82 -1.62 -22.71
N PHE A 21 1.90 -2.03 -21.44
CA PHE A 21 2.75 -1.38 -20.44
C PHE A 21 4.23 -1.47 -20.82
N GLN A 22 4.71 -2.67 -21.17
CA GLN A 22 6.10 -2.89 -21.58
C GLN A 22 6.46 -2.06 -22.81
N ASP A 23 5.62 -2.06 -23.84
CA ASP A 23 5.84 -1.33 -25.08
C ASP A 23 5.86 0.19 -24.86
N LEU A 24 5.01 0.72 -23.98
CA LEU A 24 5.06 2.13 -23.59
C LEU A 24 6.41 2.47 -22.95
N PHE A 25 6.88 1.67 -22.00
CA PHE A 25 8.15 1.94 -21.33
C PHE A 25 9.37 1.74 -22.25
N LYS A 26 9.30 0.88 -23.28
CA LYS A 26 10.30 0.85 -24.36
C LYS A 26 10.36 2.20 -25.08
N ARG A 27 9.21 2.74 -25.49
CA ARG A 27 9.14 4.04 -26.18
C ARG A 27 9.66 5.18 -25.29
N VAL A 28 9.21 5.24 -24.03
CA VAL A 28 9.66 6.25 -23.06
C VAL A 28 11.17 6.17 -22.83
N ALA A 29 11.73 4.97 -22.64
CA ALA A 29 13.16 4.82 -22.43
C ALA A 29 13.97 5.21 -23.68
N ASN A 30 13.52 4.82 -24.88
CA ASN A 30 14.14 5.22 -26.13
C ASN A 30 14.14 6.75 -26.32
N GLU A 31 13.00 7.40 -26.04
CA GLU A 31 12.86 8.85 -26.14
C GLU A 31 13.75 9.58 -25.12
N LEU A 32 13.81 9.08 -23.89
CA LEU A 32 14.64 9.65 -22.82
C LEU A 32 16.10 9.18 -22.87
N LYS A 33 16.49 8.37 -23.85
CA LYS A 33 17.82 7.77 -24.01
C LYS A 33 18.28 7.02 -22.74
N ILE A 34 17.35 6.34 -22.09
CA ILE A 34 17.61 5.50 -20.92
C ILE A 34 17.98 4.10 -21.42
N THR A 35 19.13 3.59 -20.97
CA THR A 35 19.55 2.22 -21.25
C THR A 35 18.58 1.23 -20.62
N LEU A 36 18.02 0.35 -21.43
CA LEU A 36 17.21 -0.78 -20.99
C LEU A 36 18.08 -2.03 -20.89
N GLU A 37 17.88 -2.82 -19.84
CA GLU A 37 18.44 -4.16 -19.73
C GLU A 37 17.33 -5.17 -19.98
N GLU A 38 17.49 -6.01 -21.00
CA GLU A 38 16.61 -7.15 -21.22
C GLU A 38 17.08 -8.28 -20.32
N VAL A 39 16.24 -8.67 -19.36
CA VAL A 39 16.53 -9.80 -18.49
C VAL A 39 16.11 -11.07 -19.23
N PRO A 40 17.04 -11.97 -19.61
CA PRO A 40 16.68 -13.23 -20.23
C PRO A 40 15.78 -14.01 -19.29
N GLY A 41 14.62 -14.46 -19.78
CA GLY A 41 13.77 -15.36 -19.01
C GLY A 41 14.54 -16.64 -18.70
N THR A 42 14.64 -17.03 -17.43
CA THR A 42 15.17 -18.35 -17.07
C THR A 42 14.20 -19.41 -17.54
N HIS A 43 14.48 -20.01 -18.69
CA HIS A 43 13.69 -21.09 -19.26
C HIS A 43 13.97 -22.39 -18.51
N HIS A 44 12.93 -22.97 -17.91
CA HIS A 44 12.98 -24.34 -17.43
C HIS A 44 12.37 -25.26 -18.50
N GLU A 45 13.08 -26.31 -18.87
CA GLU A 45 12.75 -27.25 -19.95
C GLU A 45 11.33 -27.84 -19.82
N LEU A 46 10.85 -28.00 -18.58
CA LEU A 46 9.51 -28.47 -18.22
C LEU A 46 8.37 -27.48 -18.53
N THR A 47 8.67 -26.18 -18.69
CA THR A 47 7.64 -25.13 -18.93
C THR A 47 7.46 -24.75 -20.40
N ASN A 48 8.30 -25.30 -21.30
CA ASN A 48 8.30 -24.98 -22.74
C ASN A 48 6.98 -25.31 -23.46
N LEU A 49 6.18 -26.25 -22.92
CA LEU A 49 4.89 -26.65 -23.51
C LEU A 49 3.71 -25.80 -23.03
N LEU A 50 3.85 -25.08 -21.92
CA LEU A 50 2.76 -24.33 -21.29
C LEU A 50 2.80 -22.82 -21.57
N GLN A 51 3.92 -22.30 -22.06
CA GLN A 51 4.11 -20.86 -22.21
C GLN A 51 3.84 -20.39 -23.64
N ALA A 52 2.70 -19.73 -23.82
CA ALA A 52 2.50 -18.75 -24.86
C ALA A 52 3.65 -17.73 -24.77
N THR A 53 4.40 -17.58 -25.86
CA THR A 53 5.45 -16.58 -26.15
C THR A 53 5.87 -15.75 -24.94
N THR A 54 6.90 -16.19 -24.22
CA THR A 54 7.46 -15.45 -23.07
C THR A 54 7.97 -14.09 -23.53
N SER A 55 7.18 -13.03 -23.30
CA SER A 55 7.61 -11.65 -23.50
C SER A 55 8.83 -11.36 -22.63
N SER A 56 9.93 -10.90 -23.24
CA SER A 56 11.10 -10.44 -22.51
C SER A 56 10.69 -9.32 -21.54
N LYS A 57 11.04 -9.48 -20.26
CA LYS A 57 10.75 -8.46 -19.24
C LYS A 57 11.84 -7.39 -19.31
N ILE A 58 11.42 -6.15 -19.50
CA ILE A 58 12.32 -4.99 -19.47
C ILE A 58 12.60 -4.65 -18.01
N ALA A 59 13.87 -4.45 -17.66
CA ALA A 59 14.26 -3.83 -16.40
C ALA A 59 14.65 -2.36 -16.63
N LEU A 60 14.02 -1.45 -15.87
CA LEU A 60 14.42 -0.04 -15.84
C LEU A 60 15.50 0.16 -14.77
N LEU A 61 16.63 0.75 -15.14
CA LEU A 61 17.66 1.13 -14.18
C LEU A 61 17.14 2.23 -13.24
N ILE A 62 17.39 2.07 -11.94
CA ILE A 62 17.01 3.08 -10.95
C ILE A 62 17.87 4.33 -11.19
N ASN A 63 17.22 5.46 -11.43
CA ASN A 63 17.91 6.73 -11.66
C ASN A 63 18.78 7.11 -10.45
N GLY A 64 20.04 7.47 -10.71
CA GLY A 64 21.01 7.84 -9.68
C GLY A 64 20.54 8.98 -8.77
N ALA A 65 19.76 9.93 -9.29
CA ALA A 65 19.20 11.03 -8.51
C ALA A 65 18.23 10.57 -7.40
N PHE A 66 17.59 9.40 -7.55
CA PHE A 66 16.79 8.78 -6.49
C PHE A 66 17.64 7.94 -5.54
N MET A 67 18.71 7.31 -6.06
CA MET A 67 19.59 6.46 -5.27
C MET A 67 20.44 7.25 -4.27
N GLU A 68 20.92 8.43 -4.63
CA GLU A 68 21.79 9.21 -3.73
C GLU A 68 21.07 9.60 -2.41
N PRO A 69 19.84 10.18 -2.42
CA PRO A 69 19.08 10.39 -1.18
C PRO A 69 18.78 9.09 -0.42
N ALA A 70 18.50 7.98 -1.14
CA ALA A 70 18.21 6.69 -0.52
C ALA A 70 19.43 6.14 0.24
N LYS A 71 20.64 6.22 -0.34
CA LYS A 71 21.88 5.82 0.30
C LYS A 71 22.11 6.57 1.61
N ILE A 72 21.90 7.89 1.63
CA ILE A 72 22.04 8.71 2.85
C ILE A 72 21.11 8.21 3.95
N ILE A 73 19.85 7.91 3.59
CA ILE A 73 18.86 7.34 4.52
C ILE A 73 19.32 5.98 5.05
N TRP A 74 19.86 5.13 4.18
CA TRP A 74 20.30 3.78 4.55
C TRP A 74 21.57 3.74 5.41
N GLN A 75 22.37 4.81 5.47
CA GLN A 75 23.52 4.87 6.37
C GLN A 75 23.11 4.90 7.85
N THR A 76 21.93 5.44 8.18
CA THR A 76 21.47 5.59 9.57
C THR A 76 20.01 5.14 9.75
N PRO A 77 19.70 3.86 9.47
CA PRO A 77 18.31 3.39 9.39
C PRO A 77 17.60 3.40 10.75
N ALA A 78 18.34 3.31 11.86
CA ALA A 78 17.76 3.31 13.21
C ALA A 78 17.24 4.70 13.63
N THR A 79 17.94 5.77 13.25
CA THR A 79 17.68 7.14 13.72
C THR A 79 16.75 7.92 12.80
N ILE A 80 16.43 7.39 11.61
CA ILE A 80 15.59 8.10 10.66
C ILE A 80 14.18 8.39 11.20
N THR A 81 13.72 9.60 10.93
CA THR A 81 12.33 10.01 11.18
C THR A 81 11.39 9.31 10.20
N PRO A 82 10.21 8.84 10.64
CA PRO A 82 9.26 8.14 9.76
C PRO A 82 8.93 8.85 8.45
N THR A 83 8.75 10.17 8.52
CA THR A 83 8.34 11.03 7.42
C THR A 83 9.11 12.34 7.48
N SER A 84 9.28 12.97 6.33
CA SER A 84 9.78 14.35 6.27
C SER A 84 8.63 15.33 6.56
N LYS A 85 8.81 16.19 7.57
CA LYS A 85 7.84 17.25 7.92
C LYS A 85 7.46 18.14 6.73
N ARG A 86 8.38 18.32 5.78
CA ARG A 86 8.14 19.08 4.55
C ARG A 86 7.10 18.40 3.66
N LEU A 87 7.16 17.08 3.52
CA LEU A 87 6.24 16.31 2.70
C LEU A 87 4.86 16.23 3.36
N ASP A 88 4.81 16.12 4.69
CA ASP A 88 3.55 16.13 5.43
C ASP A 88 2.76 17.43 5.23
N ARG A 89 3.46 18.58 5.11
CA ARG A 89 2.83 19.87 4.79
C ARG A 89 2.44 20.01 3.32
N LYS A 90 3.20 19.39 2.40
CA LYS A 90 2.96 19.49 0.96
C LYS A 90 1.75 18.69 0.53
N TYR A 91 1.59 17.47 1.03
CA TYR A 91 0.53 16.54 0.63
C TYR A 91 -0.55 16.50 1.71
N PHE A 92 -1.37 17.55 1.74
CA PHE A 92 -2.46 17.70 2.70
C PHE A 92 -3.80 17.24 2.09
N VAL A 93 -4.61 16.51 2.84
CA VAL A 93 -5.91 15.98 2.39
C VAL A 93 -6.95 16.44 3.40
N LEU A 94 -8.12 16.85 2.90
CA LEU A 94 -9.19 17.37 3.75
C LEU A 94 -9.71 16.27 4.70
N LEU A 95 -9.89 16.63 5.98
CA LEU A 95 -10.09 15.69 7.08
C LEU A 95 -11.47 15.00 7.13
N THR A 96 -12.47 15.46 6.38
CA THR A 96 -13.91 15.14 6.61
C THR A 96 -14.26 13.65 6.68
N SER A 97 -13.44 12.75 6.11
CA SER A 97 -13.57 11.30 6.26
C SER A 97 -12.21 10.57 6.32
N SER A 98 -11.12 11.31 6.52
CA SER A 98 -9.75 10.80 6.32
C SER A 98 -8.78 11.16 7.45
N GLU A 99 -9.31 11.42 8.65
CA GLU A 99 -8.51 11.75 9.84
C GLU A 99 -7.44 10.69 10.14
N PHE A 100 -7.74 9.41 9.88
CA PHE A 100 -6.80 8.29 10.04
C PHE A 100 -5.51 8.48 9.24
N LEU A 101 -5.56 9.22 8.12
CA LEU A 101 -4.39 9.54 7.31
C LEU A 101 -3.41 10.45 8.05
N PHE A 102 -3.86 11.24 9.03
CA PHE A 102 -3.04 12.26 9.72
C PHE A 102 -2.69 11.88 11.14
N THR A 103 -3.56 11.15 11.84
CA THR A 103 -3.33 10.81 13.25
C THR A 103 -2.81 9.38 13.39
N HIS A 104 -2.05 9.12 14.45
CA HIS A 104 -1.81 7.74 14.85
C HIS A 104 -3.02 7.24 15.60
N PRO A 105 -3.55 6.06 15.26
CA PRO A 105 -4.67 5.48 15.99
C PRO A 105 -4.25 5.32 17.45
N SER A 106 -5.09 5.85 18.33
CA SER A 106 -4.84 5.84 19.77
C SER A 106 -5.00 4.40 20.29
N PRO A 107 -4.10 3.94 21.17
CA PRO A 107 -4.26 2.67 21.86
C PRO A 107 -5.38 2.82 22.90
N ASN A 108 -6.62 2.60 22.49
CA ASN A 108 -7.80 2.71 23.34
C ASN A 108 -8.44 1.32 23.46
N SER A 109 -8.22 0.58 24.54
CA SER A 109 -8.89 -0.70 24.83
C SER A 109 -8.49 -1.28 26.19
N LEU A 110 -9.29 -2.23 26.69
CA LEU A 110 -8.92 -3.18 27.75
C LEU A 110 -7.54 -3.81 27.53
N VAL A 111 -7.11 -3.99 26.28
CA VAL A 111 -5.77 -4.52 25.99
C VAL A 111 -4.67 -3.63 26.54
N VAL A 112 -4.84 -2.33 26.37
CA VAL A 112 -3.90 -1.30 26.80
C VAL A 112 -3.91 -1.18 28.31
N GLU A 113 -5.09 -1.25 28.93
CA GLU A 113 -5.22 -1.27 30.38
C GLU A 113 -4.54 -2.50 30.99
N ALA A 114 -4.79 -3.70 30.45
CA ALA A 114 -4.15 -4.94 30.90
C ALA A 114 -2.62 -4.89 30.73
N ALA A 115 -2.13 -4.35 29.61
CA ALA A 115 -0.70 -4.15 29.39
C ALA A 115 -0.10 -3.17 30.41
N ASN A 116 -0.77 -2.05 30.68
CA ASN A 116 -0.33 -1.08 31.67
C ASN A 116 -0.34 -1.65 33.09
N GLN A 117 -1.35 -2.45 33.46
CA GLN A 117 -1.40 -3.14 34.74
C GLN A 117 -0.22 -4.12 34.89
N LYS A 118 0.06 -4.94 33.87
CA LYS A 118 1.20 -5.86 33.87
C LYS A 118 2.53 -5.11 34.05
N ASN A 119 2.72 -4.01 33.32
CA ASN A 119 3.92 -3.18 33.43
C ASN A 119 4.11 -2.59 34.84
N LYS A 120 3.02 -2.17 35.51
CA LYS A 120 3.09 -1.72 36.92
C LYS A 120 3.56 -2.83 37.87
N HIS A 121 3.15 -4.08 37.64
CA HIS A 121 3.58 -5.21 38.45
C HIS A 121 5.01 -5.66 38.15
N GLN A 122 5.50 -5.41 36.93
CA GLN A 122 6.86 -5.73 36.49
C GLN A 122 7.93 -4.73 36.95
N TYR A 123 7.57 -3.60 37.55
CA TYR A 123 8.54 -2.63 38.11
C TYR A 123 9.48 -3.26 39.16
N PHE A 124 9.12 -4.39 39.76
CA PHE A 124 9.95 -5.15 40.69
C PHE A 124 10.81 -6.25 40.03
N GLN A 125 10.64 -6.54 38.74
CA GLN A 125 11.39 -7.57 38.01
C GLN A 125 11.91 -7.02 36.68
N PHE A 126 13.12 -6.47 36.70
CA PHE A 126 13.83 -6.05 35.47
C PHE A 126 14.26 -7.28 34.67
N THR A 127 13.39 -7.77 33.78
CA THR A 127 13.77 -8.73 32.74
C THR A 127 14.17 -8.00 31.45
N PRO A 128 15.30 -8.36 30.78
CA PRO A 128 15.79 -7.71 29.55
C PRO A 128 14.82 -7.68 28.34
N SER A 129 13.74 -8.47 28.38
CA SER A 129 12.77 -8.63 27.28
C SER A 129 11.89 -7.39 26.98
N ASP A 130 11.86 -6.36 27.83
CA ASP A 130 10.99 -5.19 27.64
C ASP A 130 11.50 -4.23 26.53
N ASN A 131 12.81 -4.18 26.28
CA ASN A 131 13.39 -3.23 25.32
C ASN A 131 13.00 -3.56 23.86
N ASP A 132 13.09 -4.82 23.45
CA ASP A 132 12.80 -5.22 22.06
C ASP A 132 11.33 -5.06 21.68
N ASN A 133 10.43 -5.26 22.65
CA ASN A 133 9.01 -5.02 22.46
C ASN A 133 8.76 -3.52 22.17
N LYS A 134 9.33 -2.60 22.96
CA LYS A 134 9.21 -1.15 22.70
C LYS A 134 9.74 -0.76 21.32
N ARG A 135 10.78 -1.43 20.83
CA ARG A 135 11.31 -1.23 19.47
C ARG A 135 10.30 -1.64 18.40
N LEU A 136 9.50 -2.68 18.63
CA LEU A 136 8.48 -3.13 17.68
C LEU A 136 7.32 -2.13 17.52
N ASP A 137 6.80 -1.53 18.61
CA ASP A 137 5.77 -0.47 18.49
C ASP A 137 6.35 0.78 17.82
N SER A 138 7.59 1.16 18.15
CA SER A 138 8.28 2.26 17.49
C SER A 138 8.42 2.03 15.98
N PHE A 139 8.84 0.82 15.59
CA PHE A 139 8.95 0.44 14.19
C PHE A 139 7.59 0.43 13.49
N GLY A 140 6.57 -0.16 14.11
CA GLY A 140 5.21 -0.14 13.59
C GLY A 140 4.67 1.28 13.39
N ARG A 141 4.93 2.21 14.32
CA ARG A 141 4.58 3.63 14.12
C ARG A 141 5.33 4.24 12.95
N LYS A 142 6.62 3.93 12.78
CA LYS A 142 7.41 4.43 11.65
C LYS A 142 6.84 3.97 10.31
N VAL A 143 6.58 2.66 10.16
CA VAL A 143 5.98 2.08 8.96
C VAL A 143 4.62 2.72 8.70
N TYR A 144 3.75 2.80 9.72
CA TYR A 144 2.43 3.41 9.61
C TYR A 144 2.49 4.84 9.07
N SER A 145 3.35 5.71 9.63
CA SER A 145 3.48 7.09 9.14
C SER A 145 3.98 7.18 7.71
N SER A 146 4.99 6.38 7.36
CA SER A 146 5.56 6.36 6.02
C SER A 146 4.53 5.92 4.97
N SER A 147 3.80 4.84 5.27
CA SER A 147 2.73 4.32 4.40
C SER A 147 1.60 5.31 4.19
N LYS A 148 1.16 6.02 5.24
CA LYS A 148 0.16 7.08 5.09
C LYS A 148 0.64 8.25 4.24
N LEU A 149 1.90 8.64 4.36
CA LEU A 149 2.48 9.66 3.48
C LEU A 149 2.50 9.16 2.03
N GLN A 150 2.92 7.92 1.78
CA GLN A 150 2.88 7.32 0.43
C GLN A 150 1.46 7.31 -0.14
N TYR A 151 0.45 6.94 0.66
CA TYR A 151 -0.96 6.99 0.26
C TYR A 151 -1.35 8.41 -0.19
N ARG A 152 -1.00 9.44 0.59
CA ARG A 152 -1.30 10.85 0.21
C ARG A 152 -0.56 11.27 -1.06
N VAL A 153 0.72 10.92 -1.20
CA VAL A 153 1.49 11.20 -2.43
C VAL A 153 0.81 10.55 -3.64
N ALA A 154 0.40 9.29 -3.53
CA ALA A 154 -0.27 8.56 -4.58
C ALA A 154 -1.63 9.17 -4.95
N ASN A 155 -2.42 9.62 -3.98
CA ASN A 155 -3.67 10.36 -4.24
C ASN A 155 -3.42 11.63 -5.08
N TYR A 156 -2.36 12.39 -4.77
CA TYR A 156 -1.99 13.56 -5.58
C TYR A 156 -1.52 13.17 -6.98
N MET A 157 -0.73 12.10 -7.12
CA MET A 157 -0.32 11.58 -8.43
C MET A 157 -1.52 11.17 -9.28
N ALA A 158 -2.51 10.49 -8.70
CA ALA A 158 -3.74 10.10 -9.38
C ALA A 158 -4.54 11.32 -9.88
N LEU A 159 -4.64 12.38 -9.07
CA LEU A 159 -5.30 13.62 -9.48
C LEU A 159 -4.59 14.33 -10.62
N LEU A 160 -3.25 14.40 -10.57
CA LEU A 160 -2.44 14.97 -11.65
C LEU A 160 -2.58 14.17 -12.94
N ALA A 161 -2.46 12.85 -12.87
CA ALA A 161 -2.63 11.97 -14.03
C ALA A 161 -4.02 12.10 -14.67
N LYS A 162 -5.07 12.19 -13.86
CA LYS A 162 -6.44 12.43 -14.35
C LYS A 162 -6.58 13.81 -15.01
N TYR A 163 -5.95 14.84 -14.44
CA TYR A 163 -5.97 16.18 -15.01
C TYR A 163 -5.21 16.24 -16.34
N ASP A 164 -4.04 15.61 -16.43
CA ASP A 164 -3.24 15.54 -17.67
C ASP A 164 -3.97 14.78 -18.78
N HIS A 165 -4.64 13.67 -18.44
CA HIS A 165 -5.51 12.96 -19.39
C HIS A 165 -6.57 13.89 -19.99
N LYS A 166 -7.22 14.70 -19.15
CA LYS A 166 -8.20 15.71 -19.57
C LYS A 166 -7.56 16.81 -20.42
N ASN A 167 -6.37 17.29 -20.05
CA ASN A 167 -5.65 18.31 -20.83
C ASN A 167 -5.39 17.81 -22.26
N TYR A 168 -4.95 16.56 -22.44
CA TYR A 168 -4.77 15.99 -23.78
C TYR A 168 -6.09 15.87 -24.56
N ALA A 169 -7.21 15.57 -23.89
CA ALA A 169 -8.53 15.60 -24.52
C ALA A 169 -8.94 17.01 -24.97
N GLU A 170 -8.59 18.06 -24.21
CA GLU A 170 -8.80 19.45 -24.61
C GLU A 170 -7.87 19.85 -25.77
N VAL A 171 -6.60 19.44 -25.74
CA VAL A 171 -5.66 19.66 -26.85
C VAL A 171 -6.19 19.06 -28.15
N MET A 172 -6.82 17.89 -28.10
CA MET A 172 -7.41 17.25 -29.29
C MET A 172 -8.46 18.12 -30.00
N GLN A 173 -9.08 19.08 -29.32
CA GLN A 173 -10.07 19.99 -29.93
C GLN A 173 -9.45 20.93 -30.97
N PHE A 174 -8.14 21.19 -30.89
CA PHE A 174 -7.41 22.01 -31.87
C PHE A 174 -7.01 21.25 -33.14
N ILE A 175 -7.49 20.01 -33.32
CA ILE A 175 -7.12 19.20 -34.47
C ILE A 175 -7.46 19.87 -35.81
N ASP A 176 -8.54 20.63 -35.85
CA ASP A 176 -8.97 21.32 -37.07
C ASP A 176 -8.09 22.52 -37.45
N ASP A 177 -7.35 23.04 -36.47
CA ASP A 177 -6.38 24.12 -36.67
C ASP A 177 -5.00 23.58 -37.11
N VAL A 178 -4.78 22.26 -37.05
CA VAL A 178 -3.54 21.62 -37.49
C VAL A 178 -3.57 21.42 -39.00
N SER A 179 -2.45 21.72 -39.66
CA SER A 179 -2.29 21.49 -41.10
C SER A 179 -2.46 20.01 -41.44
N GLU A 180 -3.11 19.72 -42.57
CA GLU A 180 -3.51 18.35 -42.94
C GLU A 180 -2.32 17.35 -42.90
N ASP A 181 -1.14 17.78 -43.36
CA ASP A 181 0.09 17.01 -43.37
C ASP A 181 0.57 16.58 -41.97
N LYS A 182 0.18 17.30 -40.92
CA LYS A 182 0.61 17.05 -39.52
C LYS A 182 -0.48 16.48 -38.64
N ARG A 183 -1.73 16.40 -39.12
CA ARG A 183 -2.86 15.92 -38.31
C ARG A 183 -2.61 14.55 -37.72
N GLN A 184 -2.05 13.61 -38.49
CA GLN A 184 -1.81 12.26 -38.00
C GLN A 184 -0.73 12.22 -36.90
N GLN A 185 0.35 12.99 -37.05
CA GLN A 185 1.39 13.09 -36.02
C GLN A 185 0.83 13.74 -34.75
N PHE A 186 0.01 14.79 -34.89
CA PHE A 186 -0.67 15.43 -33.78
C PHE A 186 -1.57 14.46 -33.01
N LYS A 187 -2.41 13.69 -33.72
CA LYS A 187 -3.26 12.64 -33.12
C LYS A 187 -2.41 11.61 -32.35
N ALA A 188 -1.28 11.18 -32.91
CA ALA A 188 -0.39 10.22 -32.27
C ALA A 188 0.18 10.76 -30.95
N VAL A 189 0.67 12.00 -30.93
CA VAL A 189 1.19 12.65 -29.71
C VAL A 189 0.12 12.79 -28.63
N VAL A 190 -1.08 13.24 -29.01
CA VAL A 190 -2.21 13.35 -28.07
C VAL A 190 -2.58 11.98 -27.49
N SER A 191 -2.63 10.96 -28.34
CA SER A 191 -2.96 9.59 -27.92
C SER A 191 -1.90 9.00 -26.98
N GLU A 192 -0.62 9.22 -27.27
CA GLU A 192 0.50 8.80 -26.41
C GLU A 192 0.43 9.52 -25.05
N GLY A 193 0.15 10.82 -25.03
CA GLY A 193 -0.03 11.58 -23.79
C GLY A 193 -1.18 11.07 -22.92
N GLN A 194 -2.30 10.71 -23.54
CA GLN A 194 -3.41 10.05 -22.83
C GLN A 194 -3.03 8.67 -22.31
N LEU A 195 -2.26 7.89 -23.06
CA LEU A 195 -1.77 6.59 -22.64
C LEU A 195 -0.84 6.71 -21.42
N ILE A 196 0.14 7.61 -21.46
CA ILE A 196 1.04 7.91 -20.33
C ILE A 196 0.23 8.32 -19.10
N SER A 197 -0.77 9.19 -19.26
CA SER A 197 -1.62 9.65 -18.16
C SER A 197 -2.41 8.50 -17.53
N ARG A 198 -2.94 7.57 -18.33
CA ARG A 198 -3.61 6.36 -17.82
C ARG A 198 -2.65 5.44 -17.08
N THR A 199 -1.45 5.20 -17.62
CA THR A 199 -0.43 4.38 -16.96
C THR A 199 0.05 5.00 -15.65
N ALA A 200 0.22 6.32 -15.59
CA ALA A 200 0.56 7.03 -14.37
C ALA A 200 -0.55 6.93 -13.31
N LEU A 201 -1.82 6.98 -13.72
CA LEU A 201 -2.96 6.74 -12.84
C LEU A 201 -2.95 5.32 -12.28
N GLN A 202 -2.68 4.31 -13.12
CA GLN A 202 -2.55 2.92 -12.67
C GLN A 202 -1.42 2.74 -11.66
N ALA A 203 -0.23 3.29 -11.94
CA ALA A 203 0.89 3.25 -11.02
C ALA A 203 0.58 3.93 -9.67
N ALA A 204 -0.24 4.99 -9.67
CA ALA A 204 -0.72 5.61 -8.44
C ALA A 204 -1.67 4.69 -7.65
N LEU A 205 -2.55 3.95 -8.33
CA LEU A 205 -3.42 2.95 -7.69
C LEU A 205 -2.61 1.79 -7.08
N ASP A 206 -1.60 1.30 -7.80
CA ASP A 206 -0.70 0.26 -7.30
C ASP A 206 0.09 0.74 -6.07
N ALA A 207 0.53 2.00 -6.07
CA ALA A 207 1.17 2.62 -4.91
C ALA A 207 0.21 2.76 -3.71
N VAL A 208 -1.08 3.02 -3.94
CA VAL A 208 -2.11 3.04 -2.90
C VAL A 208 -2.32 1.65 -2.30
N ASP A 209 -2.38 0.59 -3.12
CA ASP A 209 -2.49 -0.79 -2.62
C ASP A 209 -1.27 -1.15 -1.76
N ALA A 210 -0.06 -0.90 -2.25
CA ALA A 210 1.19 -1.16 -1.52
C ALA A 210 1.24 -0.39 -0.18
N ALA A 211 0.84 0.89 -0.18
CA ALA A 211 0.74 1.69 1.04
C ALA A 211 -0.31 1.15 2.01
N THR A 212 -1.45 0.67 1.51
CA THR A 212 -2.53 0.09 2.34
C THR A 212 -2.08 -1.21 3.00
N ARG A 213 -1.42 -2.11 2.25
CA ARG A 213 -0.83 -3.34 2.79
C ARG A 213 0.24 -3.05 3.84
N SER A 214 1.10 -2.07 3.58
CA SER A 214 2.14 -1.65 4.53
C SER A 214 1.53 -1.07 5.82
N THR A 215 0.41 -0.34 5.69
CA THR A 215 -0.37 0.16 6.82
C THR A 215 -0.96 -1.00 7.64
N ALA A 216 -1.51 -2.02 6.99
CA ALA A 216 -2.01 -3.23 7.66
C ALA A 216 -0.89 -3.98 8.40
N MET A 217 0.28 -4.15 7.77
CA MET A 217 1.45 -4.76 8.42
C MET A 217 1.89 -3.98 9.66
N ALA A 218 1.92 -2.65 9.57
CA ALA A 218 2.23 -1.79 10.71
C ALA A 218 1.24 -1.95 11.86
N ILE A 219 -0.05 -2.12 11.55
CA ILE A 219 -1.09 -2.37 12.55
C ILE A 219 -0.85 -3.69 13.26
N ILE A 220 -0.60 -4.77 12.50
CA ILE A 220 -0.31 -6.10 13.02
C ILE A 220 0.93 -6.09 13.94
N MET A 221 2.00 -5.39 13.55
CA MET A 221 3.22 -5.28 14.38
C MET A 221 2.92 -4.65 15.73
N ARG A 222 2.12 -3.58 15.73
CA ARG A 222 1.73 -2.88 16.96
C ARG A 222 0.73 -3.71 17.78
N HIS A 223 -0.18 -4.46 17.16
CA HIS A 223 -1.05 -5.43 17.86
C HIS A 223 -0.20 -6.48 18.55
N ALA A 224 0.78 -7.07 17.85
CA ALA A 224 1.68 -8.06 18.42
C ALA A 224 2.42 -7.51 19.64
N TRP A 225 2.87 -6.25 19.60
CA TRP A 225 3.45 -5.59 20.76
C TRP A 225 2.47 -5.47 21.93
N TRP A 226 1.30 -4.88 21.70
CA TRP A 226 0.29 -4.71 22.76
C TRP A 226 -0.13 -6.04 23.38
N PHE A 227 -0.24 -7.10 22.57
CA PHE A 227 -0.53 -8.44 23.07
C PHE A 227 0.63 -9.07 23.84
N ALA A 228 1.87 -8.91 23.40
CA ALA A 228 3.03 -9.39 24.15
C ALA A 228 3.17 -8.67 25.51
N SER A 229 2.85 -7.37 25.54
CA SER A 229 2.80 -6.57 26.76
C SER A 229 1.56 -6.86 27.60
N SER A 230 0.53 -7.49 27.06
CA SER A 230 -0.62 -7.97 27.82
C SER A 230 -0.35 -9.35 28.45
N SER A 231 -1.23 -9.80 29.35
CA SER A 231 -1.22 -11.16 29.89
C SER A 231 -2.26 -12.07 29.22
N PHE A 232 -2.74 -11.73 28.02
CA PHE A 232 -3.78 -12.52 27.33
C PHE A 232 -3.23 -13.86 26.80
N LEU A 233 -4.10 -14.87 26.85
CA LEU A 233 -3.85 -16.20 26.28
C LEU A 233 -3.65 -16.12 24.76
N LYS A 234 -2.77 -16.97 24.20
CA LYS A 234 -2.49 -17.02 22.75
C LYS A 234 -3.75 -17.19 21.88
N LYS A 235 -4.75 -17.95 22.36
CA LYS A 235 -6.05 -18.13 21.68
C LYS A 235 -6.83 -16.82 21.52
N ILE A 236 -6.75 -15.93 22.51
CA ILE A 236 -7.37 -14.61 22.46
C ILE A 236 -6.61 -13.75 21.46
N GLN A 237 -5.28 -13.79 21.51
CA GLN A 237 -4.42 -13.03 20.60
C GLN A 237 -4.67 -13.39 19.13
N SER A 238 -4.81 -14.68 18.79
CA SER A 238 -5.09 -15.10 17.41
C SER A 238 -6.45 -14.63 16.91
N THR A 239 -7.47 -14.62 17.78
CA THR A 239 -8.82 -14.19 17.39
C THR A 239 -8.90 -12.68 17.20
N VAL A 240 -8.19 -11.90 18.03
CA VAL A 240 -8.22 -10.43 17.95
C VAL A 240 -7.31 -9.90 16.85
N LYS A 241 -6.22 -10.61 16.53
CA LYS A 241 -5.26 -10.21 15.49
C LYS A 241 -5.89 -10.06 14.10
N ASP A 242 -6.91 -10.85 13.80
CA ASP A 242 -7.56 -10.85 12.48
C ASP A 242 -8.82 -9.97 12.43
N LEU A 243 -9.08 -9.16 13.46
CA LEU A 243 -10.19 -8.21 13.45
C LEU A 243 -9.95 -7.06 12.46
N PRO A 244 -11.02 -6.55 11.81
CA PRO A 244 -10.91 -5.46 10.87
C PRO A 244 -10.46 -4.16 11.56
N PHE A 245 -9.70 -3.35 10.82
CA PHE A 245 -9.26 -2.03 11.25
C PHE A 245 -10.22 -0.94 10.74
N SER A 246 -10.76 -0.13 11.64
CA SER A 246 -11.73 0.93 11.34
C SER A 246 -11.12 2.30 11.01
N GLY A 247 -9.80 2.46 11.10
CA GLY A 247 -9.11 3.73 10.83
C GLY A 247 -8.93 4.63 12.06
N ASP A 248 -9.88 4.65 12.99
CA ASP A 248 -9.88 5.58 14.13
C ASP A 248 -9.10 5.05 15.34
N ARG A 249 -9.23 3.76 15.64
CA ARG A 249 -8.70 3.14 16.86
C ARG A 249 -7.92 1.88 16.57
N PHE A 250 -6.96 1.61 17.46
CA PHE A 250 -6.13 0.42 17.37
C PHE A 250 -6.93 -0.87 17.58
N PHE A 251 -7.95 -0.81 18.43
CA PHE A 251 -8.88 -1.88 18.74
C PHE A 251 -10.28 -1.30 18.64
N THR A 252 -11.17 -2.00 17.94
CA THR A 252 -12.55 -1.56 17.73
C THR A 252 -13.41 -1.86 18.97
N SER A 253 -14.63 -1.34 19.04
CA SER A 253 -15.59 -1.75 20.08
C SER A 253 -15.81 -3.26 20.07
N THR A 254 -15.85 -3.86 18.86
CA THR A 254 -15.92 -5.31 18.65
C THR A 254 -14.77 -6.05 19.32
N THR A 255 -13.57 -5.47 19.38
CA THR A 255 -12.47 -6.08 20.14
C THR A 255 -12.82 -6.22 21.63
N ASN A 256 -13.39 -5.18 22.24
CA ASN A 256 -13.75 -5.24 23.66
C ASN A 256 -14.90 -6.23 23.89
N GLU A 257 -15.89 -6.29 22.99
CA GLU A 257 -16.98 -7.28 23.04
C GLU A 257 -16.45 -8.71 22.98
N VAL A 258 -15.52 -9.00 22.05
CA VAL A 258 -14.86 -10.31 21.95
C VAL A 258 -14.08 -10.61 23.23
N LEU A 259 -13.33 -9.65 23.77
CA LEU A 259 -12.58 -9.83 25.02
C LEU A 259 -13.50 -10.09 26.22
N HIS A 260 -14.63 -9.39 26.31
CA HIS A 260 -15.64 -9.62 27.35
C HIS A 260 -16.28 -10.99 27.22
N SER A 261 -16.78 -11.35 26.03
CA SER A 261 -17.35 -12.67 25.76
C SER A 261 -16.38 -13.79 26.08
N MET A 262 -15.10 -13.64 25.74
CA MET A 262 -14.05 -14.60 26.08
C MET A 262 -13.76 -14.66 27.58
N LYS A 263 -13.79 -13.52 28.28
CA LYS A 263 -13.64 -13.47 29.73
C LYS A 263 -14.79 -14.19 30.42
N ASP A 264 -16.03 -13.98 29.97
CA ASP A 264 -17.23 -14.57 30.57
C ASP A 264 -17.29 -16.08 30.30
N SER A 265 -16.91 -16.52 29.11
CA SER A 265 -16.78 -17.95 28.81
C SER A 265 -15.65 -18.60 29.60
N LEU A 266 -14.54 -17.90 29.86
CA LEU A 266 -13.48 -18.39 30.75
C LEU A 266 -13.93 -18.44 32.23
N ALA A 267 -14.71 -17.47 32.69
CA ALA A 267 -15.33 -17.50 34.02
C ALA A 267 -16.32 -18.66 34.16
N THR A 268 -17.10 -18.92 33.11
CA THR A 268 -18.04 -20.05 33.03
C THR A 268 -17.30 -21.39 33.11
N LEU A 269 -16.22 -21.58 32.33
CA LEU A 269 -15.40 -22.80 32.40
C LEU A 269 -14.83 -23.03 33.80
N ARG A 270 -14.39 -21.96 34.48
CA ARG A 270 -13.94 -22.04 35.88
C ARG A 270 -15.07 -22.46 36.83
N SER A 271 -16.29 -21.96 36.64
CA SER A 271 -17.46 -22.35 37.46
C SER A 271 -17.85 -23.82 37.26
N LEU A 272 -17.59 -24.39 36.08
CA LEU A 272 -17.81 -25.80 35.76
C LEU A 272 -16.67 -26.72 36.26
N GLY A 273 -15.69 -26.19 36.99
CA GLY A 273 -14.54 -26.95 37.47
C GLY A 273 -13.50 -27.29 36.39
N ILE A 274 -13.68 -26.81 35.16
CA ILE A 274 -12.76 -27.03 34.04
C ILE A 274 -11.63 -25.99 34.15
N GLN A 275 -10.60 -26.32 34.93
CA GLN A 275 -9.37 -25.52 34.90
C GLN A 275 -8.61 -25.78 33.60
N PRO A 276 -8.23 -24.74 32.84
CA PRO A 276 -7.29 -24.93 31.75
C PRO A 276 -5.99 -25.53 32.32
N PRO A 277 -5.37 -26.51 31.64
CA PRO A 277 -4.20 -27.20 32.15
C PRO A 277 -3.16 -26.18 32.59
N ALA A 278 -2.69 -26.31 33.83
CA ALA A 278 -1.70 -25.40 34.39
C ALA A 278 -0.54 -25.29 33.40
N GLN A 279 -0.34 -24.08 32.88
CA GLN A 279 0.77 -23.79 31.99
C GLN A 279 2.03 -24.01 32.82
N LYS A 280 2.61 -25.22 32.76
CA LYS A 280 3.90 -25.53 33.39
C LYS A 280 4.88 -24.49 32.86
N ARG A 281 5.24 -23.51 33.68
CA ARG A 281 6.38 -22.63 33.41
C ARG A 281 7.57 -23.56 33.40
N GLY A 282 8.00 -23.96 32.20
CA GLY A 282 9.26 -24.67 32.05
C GLY A 282 10.36 -23.77 32.60
N SER A 283 10.91 -24.13 33.75
CA SER A 283 12.23 -23.68 34.16
C SER A 283 13.21 -24.33 33.18
N THR A 284 13.45 -23.67 32.06
CA THR A 284 14.55 -24.06 31.19
C THR A 284 15.82 -23.62 31.90
N ASP A 285 16.48 -24.56 32.57
CA ASP A 285 17.89 -24.41 32.94
C ASP A 285 18.68 -24.19 31.65
N ILE A 286 19.17 -22.97 31.46
CA ILE A 286 20.07 -22.62 30.37
C ILE A 286 21.48 -22.95 30.85
N SER A 287 21.91 -24.19 30.60
CA SER A 287 23.33 -24.49 30.55
C SER A 287 23.93 -23.86 29.30
N HIS A 288 25.03 -23.13 29.51
CA HIS A 288 25.83 -22.47 28.49
C HIS A 288 26.25 -23.45 27.38
N THR A 289 25.77 -23.22 26.16
CA THR A 289 26.51 -23.56 24.93
C THR A 289 26.45 -22.40 23.95
N ASN A 290 27.62 -21.84 23.69
CA ASN A 290 27.90 -20.86 22.65
C ASN A 290 27.46 -21.41 21.29
N GLY A 291 26.44 -20.81 20.69
CA GLY A 291 25.90 -21.24 19.42
C GLY A 291 25.01 -20.18 18.79
N ARG A 292 25.63 -19.37 17.91
CA ARG A 292 25.02 -18.67 16.76
C ARG A 292 23.55 -18.26 16.93
N ALA A 293 23.34 -16.96 17.15
CA ALA A 293 22.06 -16.30 16.88
C ALA A 293 21.75 -16.39 15.37
N THR A 294 21.10 -17.48 14.95
CA THR A 294 20.32 -17.52 13.71
C THR A 294 19.12 -16.63 13.90
N MET A 295 19.26 -15.40 13.40
CA MET A 295 18.19 -14.45 13.20
C MET A 295 17.04 -15.14 12.45
N LEU A 296 15.89 -15.31 13.10
CA LEU A 296 14.64 -15.75 12.48
C LEU A 296 14.14 -14.67 11.51
N LEU A 297 14.75 -14.63 10.33
CA LEU A 297 14.19 -14.14 9.09
C LEU A 297 14.15 -15.34 8.12
N HIS A 298 13.32 -16.33 8.45
CA HIS A 298 12.96 -17.37 7.49
C HIS A 298 11.55 -17.05 6.94
N GLN A 299 11.57 -16.70 5.66
CA GLN A 299 10.50 -16.55 4.67
C GLN A 299 9.20 -15.86 5.12
N ILE A 300 9.11 -14.57 4.80
CA ILE A 300 7.97 -14.13 3.98
C ILE A 300 8.31 -14.56 2.55
N ASN A 301 7.94 -15.79 2.19
CA ASN A 301 7.86 -16.18 0.79
C ASN A 301 6.61 -15.49 0.25
N ILE A 302 6.82 -14.42 -0.52
CA ILE A 302 5.80 -13.93 -1.43
C ILE A 302 5.85 -14.89 -2.62
N SER A 303 5.20 -16.03 -2.48
CA SER A 303 4.89 -16.92 -3.60
C SER A 303 3.50 -16.56 -4.11
N ASP A 304 3.47 -16.18 -5.37
CA ASP A 304 2.30 -15.99 -6.22
C ASP A 304 1.27 -17.11 -6.03
N ASN A 305 0.09 -16.76 -5.53
CA ASN A 305 -1.22 -17.30 -5.89
C ASN A 305 -2.26 -16.83 -4.88
N MET A 306 -2.98 -15.75 -5.22
CA MET A 306 -4.37 -15.62 -4.79
C MET A 306 -5.19 -14.98 -5.89
N ILE A 307 -6.00 -15.85 -6.49
CA ILE A 307 -7.14 -15.56 -7.36
C ILE A 307 -8.02 -14.52 -6.66
N CYS A 308 -8.12 -13.32 -7.25
CA CYS A 308 -9.11 -12.34 -6.84
C CYS A 308 -10.49 -12.82 -7.31
N SER A 309 -11.29 -13.33 -6.38
CA SER A 309 -12.72 -13.49 -6.59
C SER A 309 -13.38 -12.12 -6.52
N ASN A 310 -14.00 -11.77 -7.64
CA ASN A 310 -14.80 -10.59 -7.90
C ASN A 310 -16.02 -10.57 -6.96
N ASN A 311 -16.33 -9.43 -6.33
CA ASN A 311 -17.68 -9.15 -5.83
C ASN A 311 -18.02 -7.67 -6.02
N ASN A 312 -19.12 -7.48 -6.73
CA ASN A 312 -19.68 -6.22 -7.21
C ASN A 312 -20.35 -5.38 -6.11
N ALA A 313 -20.40 -4.08 -6.42
CA ALA A 313 -21.42 -3.08 -6.10
C ALA A 313 -21.56 -2.62 -4.63
N ILE A 314 -21.31 -1.32 -4.43
CA ILE A 314 -22.29 -0.34 -3.96
C ILE A 314 -21.87 1.03 -4.50
N ASN A 315 -22.78 1.66 -5.24
CA ASN A 315 -22.68 3.02 -5.78
C ASN A 315 -23.40 3.96 -4.79
N PRO A 316 -22.82 5.10 -4.39
CA PRO A 316 -23.62 6.24 -3.97
C PRO A 316 -23.44 7.39 -4.96
N GLU A 317 -24.58 7.74 -5.54
CA GLU A 317 -24.87 8.97 -6.29
C GLU A 317 -24.32 10.22 -5.57
N PRO A 318 -23.65 11.16 -6.26
CA PRO A 318 -23.25 12.41 -5.64
C PRO A 318 -24.40 13.41 -5.69
N LYS A 319 -24.84 13.87 -4.52
CA LYS A 319 -25.74 15.02 -4.35
C LYS A 319 -25.03 16.30 -4.79
N ASP A 320 -25.77 17.12 -5.52
CA ASP A 320 -25.39 18.43 -6.04
C ASP A 320 -24.79 19.35 -4.97
N ILE A 321 -23.51 19.70 -5.15
CA ILE A 321 -22.88 20.82 -4.45
C ILE A 321 -22.81 21.98 -5.45
N ALA A 322 -23.68 22.97 -5.25
CA ALA A 322 -23.68 24.22 -5.98
C ALA A 322 -22.34 24.96 -5.76
N LEU A 323 -21.49 24.95 -6.79
CA LEU A 323 -20.21 25.64 -6.80
C LEU A 323 -20.36 27.04 -7.41
N HIS A 324 -19.99 28.03 -6.60
CA HIS A 324 -19.89 29.44 -6.96
C HIS A 324 -19.18 29.66 -8.31
N LYS A 325 -19.86 30.43 -9.17
CA LYS A 325 -19.39 30.93 -10.47
C LYS A 325 -18.17 31.85 -10.28
N ARG A 326 -16.96 31.30 -10.15
CA ARG A 326 -15.70 32.05 -10.25
C ARG A 326 -15.32 32.20 -11.72
N ARG A 327 -15.20 33.45 -12.16
CA ARG A 327 -14.68 33.84 -13.48
C ARG A 327 -13.31 33.21 -13.71
N ARG A 328 -13.14 32.51 -14.84
CA ARG A 328 -11.86 32.00 -15.32
C ARG A 328 -10.94 33.19 -15.67
N PRO A 329 -9.69 33.24 -15.21
CA PRO A 329 -8.66 33.98 -15.92
C PRO A 329 -8.23 33.16 -17.14
N THR A 330 -8.29 33.78 -18.31
CA THR A 330 -7.66 33.34 -19.55
C THR A 330 -6.14 33.28 -19.33
N PHE A 331 -5.61 32.08 -19.09
CA PHE A 331 -4.17 31.83 -18.90
C PHE A 331 -3.56 31.03 -20.07
N LEU A 332 -4.07 31.26 -21.29
CA LEU A 332 -3.58 30.64 -22.53
C LEU A 332 -3.47 31.65 -23.68
N SER A 333 -2.88 32.82 -23.40
CA SER A 333 -2.25 33.60 -24.47
C SER A 333 -0.74 33.49 -24.30
N GLN A 334 -0.09 32.84 -25.27
CA GLN A 334 1.36 32.65 -25.42
C GLN A 334 1.97 31.32 -24.93
N ILE A 335 1.30 30.18 -25.15
CA ILE A 335 2.07 28.94 -25.41
C ILE A 335 2.43 28.95 -26.88
N ASN A 336 3.68 29.32 -27.19
CA ASN A 336 4.20 29.28 -28.55
C ASN A 336 4.42 27.83 -28.99
N LEU A 337 3.39 27.20 -29.57
CA LEU A 337 3.45 25.82 -30.10
C LEU A 337 4.58 25.60 -31.13
N LYS A 338 5.22 26.66 -31.66
CA LYS A 338 6.35 26.53 -32.59
C LYS A 338 7.64 26.04 -31.93
N SER A 339 7.75 26.02 -30.61
CA SER A 339 8.94 25.45 -29.93
C SER A 339 8.88 23.94 -29.73
N TRP A 340 7.69 23.32 -29.83
CA TRP A 340 7.52 21.87 -29.63
C TRP A 340 7.63 21.05 -30.92
N LEU A 341 7.55 21.68 -32.10
CA LEU A 341 7.63 21.03 -33.42
C LEU A 341 9.00 21.20 -34.11
N ARG A 342 10.05 21.53 -33.35
CA ARG A 342 11.45 21.52 -33.82
C ARG A 342 12.24 20.49 -33.04
N VAL A 343 11.98 19.22 -33.34
CA VAL A 343 12.91 18.10 -33.14
C VAL A 343 12.90 17.29 -34.43
#